data_AF-A0A813B478-F1
#
_entry.id   AF-A0A813B478-F1
#
_cell.length_a   1.000
_cell.length_b   1.000
_cell.length_c   1.000
_cell.angle_alpha   90.00
_cell.angle_beta   90.00
_cell.angle_gamma   90.00
#
_symmetry.space_group_name_H-M   'P 1'
#
loop_
_entity.id
_entity.type
_entity.pdbx_description
1 polymer ?
#
loop_
_entity_poly.entity_id
_entity_poly.type
_entity_poly.pdbx_seq_one_letter_code
_entity_poly.pdbx_strand_id
1 'polypeptide(L)'
;GLDWLVAEAQPGDALLLHYSGHGGREPAEEGGYHETLVPLDFETAGMLRDTELFERLVKRLPEGCRLTCILDSCHSAGALNLPYIFVGTED
;
A
#
# COMPACT_ATOMS: atom_id res chain seq x y z
N GLY A 1 13.84 3.06 -0.08
CA GLY A 1 12.56 2.33 -0.18
C GLY A 1 11.73 2.56 1.06
N LEU A 2 10.50 2.07 1.10
CA LEU A 2 9.53 2.28 2.19
C LEU A 2 9.86 1.48 3.47
N ASP A 3 10.81 0.56 3.40
CA ASP A 3 11.18 -0.36 4.49
C ASP A 3 11.60 0.35 5.78
N TRP A 4 12.14 1.58 5.69
CA TRP A 4 12.56 2.33 6.87
C TRP A 4 11.41 2.58 7.85
N LEU A 5 10.18 2.76 7.34
CA LEU A 5 9.01 3.08 8.15
C LEU A 5 8.68 1.97 9.14
N VAL A 6 8.97 0.72 8.80
CA VAL A 6 8.59 -0.47 9.57
C VAL A 6 9.77 -1.25 10.11
N ALA A 7 11.01 -0.89 9.75
CA ALA A 7 12.21 -1.68 10.04
C ALA A 7 12.44 -1.92 11.54
N GLU A 8 12.09 -0.96 12.39
CA GLU A 8 12.34 -1.00 13.84
C GLU A 8 11.05 -0.93 14.67
N ALA A 9 9.89 -1.09 14.02
CA ALA A 9 8.59 -1.01 14.68
C ALA A 9 8.48 -2.01 15.84
N GLN A 10 7.90 -1.56 16.94
CA GLN A 10 7.65 -2.33 18.15
C GLN A 10 6.14 -2.44 18.45
N PRO A 11 5.71 -3.42 19.25
CA PRO A 11 4.35 -3.47 19.77
C PRO A 11 3.97 -2.14 20.46
N GLY A 12 2.83 -1.57 20.06
CA GLY A 12 2.35 -0.28 20.57
C GLY A 12 2.74 0.95 19.74
N ASP A 13 3.66 0.82 18.78
CA ASP A 13 4.02 1.93 17.89
C ASP A 13 2.85 2.31 16.97
N ALA A 14 2.80 3.61 16.61
CA ALA A 14 1.84 4.18 15.66
C ALA A 14 2.58 4.86 14.51
N LEU A 15 2.49 4.25 13.33
CA LEU A 15 3.13 4.66 12.09
C LEU A 15 2.11 5.31 11.15
N LEU A 16 2.57 6.27 10.35
CA LEU A 16 1.76 6.95 9.35
C LEU A 16 2.46 6.92 7.99
N LEU A 17 1.75 6.46 6.97
CA LEU A 17 2.10 6.66 5.58
C LEU A 17 1.04 7.54 4.92
N HIS A 18 1.48 8.60 4.25
CA HIS A 18 0.61 9.40 3.39
C HIS A 18 1.22 9.44 1.99
N TYR A 19 0.41 9.12 0.99
CA TYR A 19 0.76 9.22 -0.42
C TYR A 19 -0.34 9.98 -1.15
N SER A 20 0.06 10.95 -1.97
CA SER A 20 -0.82 11.68 -2.88
C SER A 20 -0.13 11.76 -4.24
N GLY A 21 -0.81 11.28 -5.28
CA GLY A 21 -0.23 11.14 -6.61
C GLY A 21 -1.02 10.22 -7.52
N HIS A 22 -0.40 9.77 -8.60
CA HIS A 22 -1.04 8.83 -9.52
C HIS A 22 -1.11 7.43 -8.91
N GLY A 23 -2.26 6.78 -9.12
CA GLY A 23 -2.39 5.34 -8.98
C GLY A 23 -2.72 4.73 -10.34
N GLY A 24 -2.24 3.52 -10.58
CA GLY A 24 -2.31 2.84 -11.87
C GLY A 24 -2.65 1.37 -11.72
N ARG A 25 -2.75 0.67 -12.85
CA ARG A 25 -3.00 -0.77 -12.91
C ARG A 25 -2.00 -1.48 -13.81
N GLU A 26 -1.53 -2.64 -13.37
CA GLU A 26 -0.73 -3.57 -14.20
C GLU A 26 -1.44 -4.91 -14.32
N PRO A 27 -1.41 -5.59 -15.48
CA PRO A 27 -1.93 -6.95 -15.60
C PRO A 27 -1.23 -7.89 -14.60
N ALA A 28 -2.02 -8.69 -13.87
CA ALA A 28 -1.50 -9.72 -12.98
C ALA A 28 -1.26 -11.03 -13.74
N GLU A 29 -0.25 -11.81 -13.34
CA GLU A 29 0.17 -13.04 -14.01
C GLU A 29 -0.93 -14.13 -13.98
N GLU A 30 -1.76 -14.14 -12.93
CA GLU A 30 -2.85 -15.10 -12.73
C GLU A 30 -4.19 -14.63 -13.34
N GLY A 31 -4.17 -13.50 -14.06
CA GLY A 31 -5.36 -12.81 -14.53
C GLY A 31 -5.86 -11.76 -13.54
N GLY A 32 -6.47 -10.68 -14.05
CA GLY A 32 -6.84 -9.51 -13.24
C GLY A 32 -5.78 -8.41 -13.31
N TYR A 33 -5.76 -7.54 -12.30
CA TYR A 33 -4.86 -6.39 -12.25
C TYR A 33 -4.29 -6.21 -10.84
N HIS A 34 -3.01 -5.86 -10.76
CA HIS A 34 -2.42 -5.21 -9.59
C HIS A 34 -2.86 -3.75 -9.57
N GLU A 35 -3.32 -3.29 -8.41
CA GLU A 35 -3.40 -1.85 -8.15
C GLU A 35 -2.00 -1.35 -7.77
N THR A 36 -1.62 -0.17 -8.25
CA THR A 36 -0.26 0.33 -8.10
C THR A 36 -0.22 1.81 -7.69
N LEU A 37 0.84 2.17 -6.96
CA LEU A 37 1.27 3.58 -6.84
C LEU A 37 2.31 3.85 -7.93
N VAL A 38 2.33 5.07 -8.47
CA VAL A 38 3.17 5.45 -9.62
C VAL A 38 4.29 6.40 -9.16
N PRO A 39 5.52 5.90 -8.90
CA PRO A 39 6.65 6.75 -8.57
C PRO A 39 7.07 7.67 -9.72
N LEU A 40 7.90 8.66 -9.42
CA LEU A 40 8.40 9.59 -10.43
C LEU A 40 9.22 8.91 -11.54
N ASP A 41 9.97 7.86 -11.20
CA ASP A 41 10.87 7.12 -12.08
C ASP A 41 10.26 5.85 -12.67
N PHE A 42 8.92 5.71 -12.64
CA PHE A 42 8.20 4.50 -13.03
C PHE A 42 8.51 4.02 -14.46
N GLU A 43 8.86 4.92 -15.38
CA GLU A 43 9.25 4.54 -16.75
C GLU A 43 10.51 3.67 -16.80
N THR A 44 11.38 3.79 -15.79
CA THR A 44 12.65 3.04 -15.71
C THR A 44 12.68 2.04 -14.56
N ALA A 45 11.96 2.32 -13.47
CA ALA A 45 11.96 1.51 -12.25
C ALA A 45 10.67 0.69 -12.04
N GLY A 46 9.63 0.94 -12.85
CA GLY A 46 8.32 0.31 -12.70
C GLY A 46 7.43 0.99 -11.65
N MET A 47 6.19 0.52 -11.54
CA MET A 47 5.21 0.98 -10.55
C MET A 47 5.28 0.11 -9.28
N LEU A 48 4.82 0.64 -8.15
CA LEU A 48 4.79 -0.09 -6.88
C LEU A 48 3.47 -0.85 -6.73
N ARG A 49 3.52 -2.19 -6.77
CA ARG A 49 2.34 -3.05 -6.70
C ARG A 49 1.78 -3.17 -5.29
N ASP A 50 0.47 -3.35 -5.19
CA ASP A 50 -0.25 -3.66 -3.96
C ASP A 50 0.36 -4.83 -3.16
N THR A 51 0.74 -5.91 -3.83
CA THR A 51 1.40 -7.07 -3.24
C THR A 51 2.77 -6.73 -2.65
N GLU A 52 3.56 -5.90 -3.34
CA GLU A 52 4.84 -5.43 -2.83
C GLU A 52 4.67 -4.52 -1.60
N LEU A 53 3.70 -3.61 -1.66
CA LEU A 53 3.39 -2.73 -0.52
C LEU A 53 2.92 -3.54 0.69
N PHE A 54 2.08 -4.55 0.50
CA PHE A 54 1.66 -5.46 1.56
C PHE A 54 2.84 -6.21 2.20
N GLU A 55 3.70 -6.81 1.38
CA GLU A 55 4.87 -7.56 1.86
C GLU A 55 5.86 -6.66 2.61
N ARG A 56 6.10 -5.44 2.12
CA ARG A 56 7.05 -4.50 2.72
C ARG A 56 6.51 -3.79 3.95
N LEU A 57 5.24 -3.42 3.97
CA LEU A 57 4.69 -2.53 5.00
C LEU A 57 3.77 -3.23 5.99
N VAL A 58 3.02 -4.26 5.58
CA VAL A 58 1.98 -4.86 6.43
C VAL A 58 2.51 -6.12 7.09
N LYS A 59 3.04 -7.07 6.31
CA LYS A 59 3.50 -8.38 6.80
C LYS A 59 4.65 -8.29 7.80
N ARG A 60 5.40 -7.19 7.80
CA ARG A 60 6.56 -6.95 8.67
C ARG A 60 6.21 -6.30 10.00
N LEU A 61 4.97 -5.83 10.19
CA LEU A 61 4.58 -5.16 11.43
C LEU A 61 4.51 -6.18 12.58
N PRO A 62 5.05 -5.86 13.75
CA PRO A 62 4.86 -6.70 14.92
C PRO A 62 3.40 -6.63 15.39
N GLU A 63 2.97 -7.68 16.09
CA GLU A 63 1.65 -7.68 16.73
C GLU A 63 1.51 -6.47 17.67
N GLY A 64 0.37 -5.80 17.60
CA GLY A 64 0.07 -4.62 18.40
C GLY A 64 0.64 -3.30 17.86
N CYS A 65 1.39 -3.29 16.75
CA CYS A 65 1.73 -2.06 16.04
C CYS A 65 0.57 -1.61 15.13
N ARG A 66 0.42 -0.29 14.96
CA ARG A 66 -0.57 0.31 14.07
C ARG A 66 0.10 1.06 12.94
N LEU A 67 -0.23 0.71 11.70
CA LEU A 67 0.08 1.51 10.53
C LEU A 67 -1.19 2.13 9.97
N THR A 68 -1.25 3.46 9.90
CA THR A 68 -2.30 4.20 9.22
C THR A 68 -1.78 4.62 7.85
N CYS A 69 -2.47 4.22 6.78
CA CYS A 69 -2.15 4.63 5.41
C CYS A 69 -3.26 5.50 4.85
N ILE A 70 -2.90 6.70 4.38
CA ILE A 70 -3.80 7.63 3.69
C ILE A 70 -3.31 7.72 2.25
N LEU A 71 -4.12 7.22 1.31
CA LEU A 71 -3.77 7.11 -0.09
C LEU A 71 -4.74 7.95 -0.94
N ASP A 72 -4.30 9.15 -1.29
CA ASP A 72 -5.00 10.06 -2.18
C ASP A 72 -4.54 9.83 -3.63
N SER A 73 -5.04 8.74 -4.22
CA SER A 73 -4.76 8.37 -5.60
C SER A 73 -5.93 7.61 -6.21
N CYS A 74 -6.08 7.68 -7.53
CA CYS A 74 -7.04 6.81 -8.23
C CYS A 74 -6.66 5.33 -8.00
N HIS A 75 -7.67 4.46 -7.94
CA HIS A 75 -7.48 3.02 -7.73
C HIS A 75 -6.75 2.62 -6.43
N SER A 76 -6.73 3.50 -5.42
CA SER A 76 -6.01 3.30 -4.15
C SER A 76 -6.63 2.26 -3.20
N ALA A 77 -7.91 1.92 -3.36
CA ALA A 77 -8.63 1.05 -2.43
C ALA A 77 -8.05 -0.38 -2.35
N GLY A 78 -7.36 -0.85 -3.39
CA GLY A 78 -6.66 -2.14 -3.42
C GLY A 78 -5.16 -2.07 -3.12
N ALA A 79 -4.58 -0.88 -2.98
CA ALA A 79 -3.13 -0.66 -2.99
C ALA A 79 -2.34 -1.29 -1.81
N LEU A 80 -3.02 -1.89 -0.83
CA LEU A 80 -2.39 -2.62 0.28
C LEU A 80 -2.88 -4.06 0.41
N ASN A 81 -3.70 -4.57 -0.52
CA ASN A 81 -4.20 -5.96 -0.52
C ASN A 81 -4.73 -6.43 0.86
N LEU A 82 -5.46 -5.57 1.57
CA LEU A 82 -5.97 -5.88 2.90
C LEU A 82 -7.18 -6.83 2.82
N PRO A 83 -7.31 -7.81 3.73
CA PRO A 83 -8.37 -8.81 3.67
C PRO A 83 -9.76 -8.29 4.07
N TYR A 84 -9.83 -7.12 4.71
CA TYR A 84 -11.07 -6.51 5.17
C TYR A 84 -11.21 -5.11 4.59
N ILE A 85 -12.33 -4.87 3.92
CA ILE A 85 -12.67 -3.58 3.32
C ILE A 85 -14.01 -3.15 3.90
N PHE A 86 -14.04 -1.92 4.40
CA PHE A 86 -15.29 -1.25 4.76
C PHE A 86 -15.51 -0.11 3.78
N VAL A 87 -16.63 -0.17 3.05
CA VAL A 87 -17.09 0.92 2.19
C VAL A 87 -18.26 1.59 2.91
N GLY A 88 -18.08 2.84 3.31
CA GLY A 88 -19.19 3.62 3.85
C GLY A 88 -20.29 3.75 2.80
N THR A 89 -21.54 3.46 3.16
CA THR A 89 -22.69 3.74 2.31
C THR A 89 -22.98 5.24 2.33
N GLU A 90 -23.39 5.78 1.19
CA GLU A 90 -23.94 7.13 1.08
C GLU A 90 -25.41 7.11 1.56
N ASP A 91 -25.64 7.04 2.88
CA ASP A 91 -26.91 7.47 3.47
C ASP A 91 -26.76 8.88 4.06
#